data_AF-A0A9P9QH25-F1
#
_entry.id   AF-A0A9P9QH25-F1
#
_cell.length_a   1.000
_cell.length_b   1.000
_cell.length_c   1.000
_cell.angle_alpha   90.00
_cell.angle_beta   90.00
_cell.angle_gamma   90.00
#
_symmetry.space_group_name_H-M   'P 1'
#
loop_
_entity.id
_entity.type
_entity.pdbx_description
1 polymer ?
#
loop_
_entity_poly.entity_id
_entity_poly.type
_entity_poly.pdbx_seq_one_letter_code
_entity_poly.pdbx_strand_id
1 'polypeptide(L)'
;MQVLVRQLQQYITAPSMLPPEMNTSSELLPPPQSAYDDRKRSNPHRTHSALARHRDYNLRISQRTKIHEYSINLQGWPSRGGIIVLDNATPPDFDYLGLDPLDPPLRRNADQDAEDAFCQALLRLGATWWDSQARYTFVWKLEGADEEAFEALDKDETLGPTRLERGWVKVAWPSHTPGALCVLACEKLILGRAGGERLRPRNCGLISLARTMDERCTVMQRLGGTIYASIDEVHDPTFLKAWEENHQGEKGPLVKSEFINPSMYRGHPDDALGKFSLNSKEFLSSLV
;
A
#
# COMPACT_ATOMS: atom_id res chain seq x y z
N MET A 1 0.84 -28.87 -57.59
CA MET A 1 0.79 -28.47 -59.01
C MET A 1 -0.54 -27.78 -59.21
N GLN A 2 -0.57 -26.45 -59.26
CA GLN A 2 -0.66 -25.68 -60.53
C GLN A 2 -1.85 -26.20 -61.36
N VAL A 3 -2.91 -25.44 -61.59
CA VAL A 3 -2.98 -24.30 -62.53
C VAL A 3 -4.35 -23.62 -62.27
N LEU A 4 -4.38 -22.35 -61.85
CA LEU A 4 -4.53 -21.14 -62.69
C LEU A 4 -6.00 -20.93 -63.14
N VAL A 5 -6.69 -19.93 -62.58
CA VAL A 5 -6.76 -18.53 -63.07
C VAL A 5 -8.02 -18.27 -63.89
N ARG A 6 -8.81 -17.32 -63.39
CA ARG A 6 -9.78 -16.40 -64.03
C ARG A 6 -10.78 -16.09 -62.91
N GLN A 7 -10.83 -14.90 -62.31
CA GLN A 7 -10.93 -13.61 -62.95
C GLN A 7 -10.30 -12.54 -62.04
N LEU A 8 -9.40 -11.74 -62.62
CA LEU A 8 -8.94 -10.47 -62.08
C LEU A 8 -9.55 -9.35 -62.94
N GLN A 9 -9.81 -8.24 -62.24
CA GLN A 9 -9.82 -6.85 -62.71
C GLN A 9 -10.98 -6.38 -63.57
N GLN A 10 -11.84 -5.55 -62.96
CA GLN A 10 -12.32 -4.32 -63.58
C GLN A 10 -12.51 -3.19 -62.53
N TYR A 11 -11.66 -2.17 -62.66
CA TYR A 11 -11.80 -0.73 -62.32
C TYR A 11 -12.07 -0.32 -60.86
N ILE A 12 -11.12 0.22 -60.09
CA ILE A 12 -10.58 1.60 -60.08
C ILE A 12 -11.66 2.69 -60.28
N THR A 13 -12.11 3.31 -59.18
CA THR A 13 -12.21 4.78 -59.04
C THR A 13 -12.34 5.14 -57.55
N ALA A 14 -11.40 5.93 -57.02
CA ALA A 14 -11.50 6.56 -55.70
C ALA A 14 -12.29 7.87 -55.81
N PRO A 15 -12.94 8.29 -54.72
CA PRO A 15 -12.86 9.69 -54.33
C PRO A 15 -12.33 9.83 -52.90
N SER A 16 -11.29 10.65 -52.82
CA SER A 16 -10.75 11.30 -51.63
C SER A 16 -11.86 11.94 -50.78
N MET A 17 -11.99 11.50 -49.53
CA MET A 17 -12.67 12.24 -48.47
C MET A 17 -11.74 12.25 -47.25
N LEU A 18 -11.12 13.41 -47.03
CA LEU A 18 -10.35 13.72 -45.82
C LEU A 18 -11.28 13.63 -44.59
N PRO A 19 -10.83 13.04 -43.46
CA PRO A 19 -11.54 13.21 -42.20
C PRO A 19 -11.33 14.64 -41.64
N PRO A 20 -12.31 15.18 -40.90
CA PRO A 20 -12.24 16.53 -40.37
C PRO A 20 -11.14 16.66 -39.31
N GLU A 21 -10.43 17.77 -39.35
CA GLU A 21 -9.44 18.20 -38.36
C GLU A 21 -10.06 18.23 -36.96
N MET A 22 -9.69 17.28 -36.10
CA MET A 22 -9.91 17.39 -34.66
C MET A 22 -8.83 18.28 -34.08
N ASN A 23 -9.27 19.47 -33.70
CA ASN A 23 -8.57 20.47 -32.92
C ASN A 23 -8.01 19.83 -31.62
N THR A 24 -6.74 19.44 -31.61
CA THR A 24 -6.04 18.92 -30.42
C THR A 24 -5.51 20.08 -29.57
N SER A 25 -6.42 20.72 -28.84
CA SER A 25 -6.10 21.41 -27.59
C SER A 25 -6.74 20.61 -26.45
N SER A 26 -6.17 19.45 -26.14
CA SER A 26 -6.54 18.69 -24.95
C SER A 26 -5.83 19.32 -23.76
N GLU A 27 -6.48 20.33 -23.18
CA GLU A 27 -6.25 20.77 -21.82
C GLU A 27 -6.23 19.51 -20.91
N LEU A 28 -5.11 19.28 -20.24
CA LEU A 28 -4.93 18.18 -19.30
C LEU A 28 -5.86 18.40 -18.11
N LEU A 29 -7.05 17.80 -18.16
CA LEU A 29 -7.91 17.72 -16.99
C LEU A 29 -7.19 16.92 -15.90
N PRO A 30 -7.11 17.42 -14.64
CA PRO A 30 -6.57 16.66 -13.54
C PRO A 30 -7.39 15.38 -13.34
N PRO A 31 -6.77 14.28 -12.86
CA PRO A 31 -7.46 13.02 -12.66
C PRO A 31 -8.67 13.20 -11.72
N PRO A 32 -9.78 12.48 -11.95
CA PRO A 32 -11.00 12.65 -11.18
C PRO A 32 -10.71 12.43 -9.70
N GLN A 33 -10.89 13.51 -8.91
CA GLN A 33 -10.92 13.43 -7.46
C GLN A 33 -12.04 12.46 -7.07
N SER A 34 -11.68 11.45 -6.27
CA SER A 34 -12.65 10.49 -5.76
C SER A 34 -13.73 11.23 -4.97
N ALA A 35 -14.99 10.89 -5.20
CA ALA A 35 -16.16 11.39 -4.46
C ALA A 35 -16.06 11.22 -2.93
N TYR A 36 -15.06 10.48 -2.47
CA TYR A 36 -14.64 10.34 -1.07
C TYR A 36 -14.12 11.65 -0.45
N ASP A 37 -13.40 12.49 -1.20
CA ASP A 37 -12.76 13.70 -0.65
C ASP A 37 -13.75 14.85 -0.40
N ASP A 38 -14.91 14.85 -1.08
CA ASP A 38 -15.91 15.92 -0.99
C ASP A 38 -16.77 15.85 0.28
N ARG A 39 -17.05 14.64 0.80
CA ARG A 39 -17.97 14.48 1.95
C ARG A 39 -17.36 14.72 3.32
N LYS A 40 -16.03 14.80 3.43
CA LYS A 40 -15.36 14.99 4.73
C LYS A 40 -15.41 16.45 5.23
N ARG A 41 -15.89 17.38 4.41
CA ARG A 41 -15.95 18.82 4.74
C ARG A 41 -17.14 19.23 5.64
N SER A 42 -18.07 18.33 5.95
CA SER A 42 -19.39 18.76 6.47
C SER A 42 -19.86 18.13 7.78
N ASN A 43 -18.98 17.64 8.68
CA ASN A 43 -19.47 17.09 9.97
C ASN A 43 -18.83 17.71 11.22
N PRO A 44 -19.45 18.75 11.83
CA PRO A 44 -18.89 19.49 12.97
C PRO A 44 -19.16 18.84 14.36
N HIS A 45 -19.74 17.64 14.45
CA HIS A 45 -20.24 17.10 15.73
C HIS A 45 -19.57 15.82 16.27
N ARG A 46 -18.34 15.48 15.84
CA ARG A 46 -17.56 14.41 16.51
C ARG A 46 -16.66 14.98 17.62
N THR A 47 -17.25 15.26 18.77
CA THR A 47 -16.51 15.47 20.03
C THR A 47 -16.08 14.12 20.62
N HIS A 48 -14.91 13.62 20.23
CA HIS A 48 -14.21 12.59 20.99
C HIS A 48 -13.28 13.26 22.02
N SER A 49 -13.25 12.73 23.24
CA SER A 49 -12.45 13.20 24.37
C SER A 49 -10.98 13.40 23.99
N ALA A 50 -10.53 14.65 24.11
CA ALA A 50 -9.25 15.13 23.60
C ALA A 50 -8.21 15.26 24.72
N LEU A 51 -7.61 14.16 25.16
CA LEU A 51 -6.48 14.21 26.10
C LEU A 51 -5.22 13.41 25.68
N ALA A 52 -5.18 12.88 24.46
CA ALA A 52 -3.96 12.23 23.92
C ALA A 52 -3.66 12.57 22.44
N ARG A 53 -4.25 13.64 21.88
CA ARG A 53 -4.13 13.98 20.46
C ARG A 53 -2.89 14.80 20.07
N HIS A 54 -1.86 14.87 20.91
CA HIS A 54 -0.70 15.71 20.61
C HIS A 54 0.24 15.14 19.53
N ARG A 55 0.10 13.88 19.12
CA ARG A 55 0.92 13.29 18.04
C ARG A 55 0.19 13.06 16.72
N ASP A 56 -1.14 13.15 16.69
CA ASP A 56 -1.97 12.78 15.52
C ASP A 56 -2.16 13.91 14.49
N TYR A 57 -1.75 15.15 14.79
CA TYR A 57 -1.76 16.24 13.83
C TYR A 57 -0.51 16.21 12.94
N ASN A 58 -0.45 15.23 12.04
CA ASN A 58 0.47 15.23 10.89
C ASN A 58 -0.28 14.71 9.66
N LEU A 59 -1.16 15.56 9.12
CA LEU A 59 -1.87 15.30 7.88
C LEU A 59 -0.89 15.44 6.69
N ARG A 60 -0.83 14.40 5.84
CA ARG A 60 -0.22 14.33 4.49
C ARG A 60 1.30 14.16 4.35
N ILE A 61 2.07 14.10 5.42
CA ILE A 61 3.49 13.67 5.35
C ILE A 61 3.53 12.13 5.37
N SER A 62 4.33 11.48 4.51
CA SER A 62 4.54 10.03 4.52
C SER A 62 4.96 9.51 5.91
N GLN A 63 4.03 8.87 6.63
CA GLN A 63 4.17 8.45 8.04
C GLN A 63 4.81 7.07 8.19
N ARG A 64 6.10 6.99 8.50
CA ARG A 64 6.83 5.72 8.61
C ARG A 64 6.29 4.78 9.67
N THR A 65 6.02 5.28 10.88
CA THR A 65 5.49 4.47 11.98
C THR A 65 4.11 4.96 12.36
N LYS A 66 3.10 4.12 12.16
CA LYS A 66 1.75 4.36 12.65
C LYS A 66 1.53 3.59 13.93
N ILE A 67 1.25 4.32 15.00
CA ILE A 67 0.97 3.78 16.32
C ILE A 67 -0.54 3.80 16.51
N HIS A 68 -1.14 2.62 16.52
CA HIS A 68 -2.55 2.42 16.81
C HIS A 68 -2.73 1.96 18.27
N GLU A 69 -3.98 1.91 18.73
CA GLU A 69 -4.31 1.49 20.10
C GLU A 69 -3.81 0.08 20.44
N TYR A 70 -3.82 -0.84 19.47
CA TYR A 70 -3.49 -2.25 19.66
C TYR A 70 -2.43 -2.78 18.68
N SER A 71 -1.84 -1.92 17.85
CA SER A 71 -0.89 -2.34 16.83
C SER A 71 0.08 -1.23 16.43
N ILE A 72 1.21 -1.64 15.88
CA ILE A 72 2.19 -0.74 15.26
C ILE A 72 2.34 -1.19 13.82
N ASN A 73 2.19 -0.27 12.87
CA ASN A 73 2.37 -0.54 11.45
C ASN A 73 3.56 0.27 10.93
N LEU A 74 4.47 -0.37 10.20
CA LEU A 74 5.60 0.27 9.55
C LEU A 74 5.31 0.43 8.06
N GLN A 75 5.62 1.60 7.52
CA GLN A 75 5.36 1.98 6.14
C GLN A 75 6.63 2.44 5.45
N GLY A 76 6.83 1.99 4.21
CA GLY A 76 7.91 2.42 3.33
C GLY A 76 7.37 2.85 1.96
N TRP A 77 8.05 3.79 1.32
CA TRP A 77 7.68 4.34 0.02
C TRP A 77 8.77 4.13 -1.01
N PRO A 78 8.67 3.07 -1.82
CA PRO A 78 9.68 2.76 -2.81
C PRO A 78 9.68 3.80 -3.95
N SER A 79 10.84 4.06 -4.52
CA SER A 79 11.03 4.98 -5.67
C SER A 79 10.18 4.59 -6.89
N ARG A 80 9.86 3.30 -7.01
CA ARG A 80 8.98 2.73 -8.04
C ARG A 80 7.50 3.03 -7.83
N GLY A 81 7.10 3.51 -6.66
CA GLY A 81 5.71 3.84 -6.33
C GLY A 81 4.99 2.75 -5.56
N GLY A 82 3.76 3.08 -5.14
CA GLY A 82 3.02 2.30 -4.17
C GLY A 82 3.49 2.56 -2.73
N ILE A 83 3.08 1.68 -1.83
CA ILE A 83 3.46 1.70 -0.42
C ILE A 83 3.67 0.27 0.08
N ILE A 84 4.75 0.04 0.80
CA ILE A 84 5.02 -1.24 1.45
C ILE A 84 4.63 -1.11 2.92
N VAL A 85 3.79 -2.01 3.40
CA VAL A 85 3.26 -1.97 4.76
C VAL A 85 3.51 -3.28 5.49
N LEU A 86 4.20 -3.19 6.62
CA LEU A 86 4.33 -4.26 7.60
C LEU A 86 3.31 -4.04 8.72
N ASP A 87 2.24 -4.82 8.72
CA ASP A 87 1.21 -4.77 9.75
C ASP A 87 1.67 -5.49 11.03
N ASN A 88 1.35 -4.93 12.20
CA ASN A 88 1.64 -5.50 13.53
C ASN A 88 3.12 -5.83 13.72
N ALA A 89 3.98 -4.81 13.64
CA ALA A 89 5.40 -4.89 13.92
C ALA A 89 5.65 -5.24 15.40
N THR A 90 6.61 -6.12 15.64
CA THR A 90 7.01 -6.63 16.97
C THR A 90 8.48 -6.29 17.26
N PRO A 91 8.98 -6.44 18.50
CA PRO A 91 10.37 -6.10 18.82
C PRO A 91 11.42 -6.72 17.88
N PRO A 92 11.31 -8.00 17.45
CA PRO A 92 12.22 -8.56 16.44
C PRO A 92 12.22 -7.80 15.10
N ASP A 93 11.10 -7.21 14.68
CA ASP A 93 11.05 -6.41 13.45
C ASP A 93 11.86 -5.11 13.62
N PHE A 94 11.75 -4.46 14.78
CA PHE A 94 12.54 -3.26 15.11
C PHE A 94 14.03 -3.56 15.12
N ASP A 95 14.42 -4.64 15.80
CA ASP A 95 15.82 -5.09 15.85
C ASP A 95 16.38 -5.40 14.45
N TYR A 96 15.61 -6.10 13.61
CA TYR A 96 16.01 -6.42 12.24
C TYR A 96 16.19 -5.17 11.38
N LEU A 97 15.33 -4.16 11.58
CA LEU A 97 15.36 -2.91 10.82
C LEU A 97 16.34 -1.88 11.42
N GLY A 98 16.98 -2.17 12.56
CA GLY A 98 17.84 -1.24 13.28
C GLY A 98 17.10 0.00 13.80
N LEU A 99 15.82 -0.16 14.17
CA LEU A 99 14.98 0.92 14.69
C LEU A 99 14.96 0.90 16.22
N ASP A 100 14.96 2.08 16.85
CA ASP A 100 14.75 2.19 18.29
C ASP A 100 13.26 2.02 18.64
N PRO A 101 12.87 1.00 19.43
CA PRO A 101 11.49 0.83 19.86
C PRO A 101 11.02 1.89 20.87
N LEU A 102 11.93 2.58 21.55
CA LEU A 102 11.61 3.64 22.52
C LEU A 102 11.40 5.01 21.86
N ASP A 103 12.04 5.23 20.71
CA ASP A 103 11.83 6.43 19.88
C ASP A 103 11.72 6.06 18.39
N PRO A 104 10.61 5.42 17.98
CA PRO A 104 10.48 4.93 16.63
C PRO A 104 10.32 6.09 15.64
N PRO A 105 10.99 6.06 14.47
CA PRO A 105 10.91 7.15 13.52
C PRO A 105 9.50 7.27 12.95
N LEU A 106 8.87 8.42 13.17
CA LEU A 106 7.47 8.66 12.75
C LEU A 106 7.35 9.04 11.26
N ARG A 107 8.44 9.44 10.60
CA ARG A 107 8.43 9.99 9.24
C ARG A 107 9.31 9.20 8.28
N ARG A 108 8.91 9.20 7.00
CA ARG A 108 9.69 8.68 5.87
C ARG A 108 11.09 9.31 5.82
N ASN A 109 12.08 8.56 5.34
CA ASN A 109 13.41 9.11 5.12
C ASN A 109 13.39 10.06 3.90
N ALA A 110 14.13 11.17 4.00
CA ALA A 110 14.26 12.12 2.90
C ALA A 110 15.16 11.58 1.79
N ASP A 111 16.13 10.73 2.15
CA ASP A 111 16.99 10.03 1.19
C ASP A 111 16.21 8.84 0.59
N GLN A 112 16.02 8.88 -0.73
CA GLN A 112 15.29 7.87 -1.48
C GLN A 112 16.01 6.52 -1.52
N ASP A 113 17.34 6.49 -1.55
CA ASP A 113 18.09 5.24 -1.60
C ASP A 113 18.02 4.52 -0.25
N ALA A 114 18.14 5.28 0.83
CA ALA A 114 17.93 4.77 2.19
C ALA A 114 16.47 4.31 2.41
N GLU A 115 15.49 5.01 1.83
CA GLU A 115 14.09 4.60 1.85
C GLU A 115 13.85 3.30 1.08
N ASP A 116 14.47 3.14 -0.10
CA ASP A 116 14.36 1.92 -0.91
C ASP A 116 15.00 0.71 -0.23
N ALA A 117 16.14 0.90 0.45
CA ALA A 117 16.75 -0.13 1.28
C ALA A 117 15.83 -0.54 2.45
N PHE A 118 15.16 0.43 3.08
CA PHE A 118 14.17 0.16 4.12
C PHE A 118 12.96 -0.61 3.56
N CYS A 119 12.44 -0.23 2.39
CA CYS A 119 11.39 -0.96 1.70
C CYS A 119 11.74 -2.43 1.43
N GLN A 120 12.96 -2.69 0.95
CA GLN A 120 13.46 -4.06 0.76
C GLN A 120 13.48 -4.84 2.07
N ALA A 121 13.95 -4.22 3.15
CA ALA A 121 13.99 -4.86 4.46
C ALA A 121 12.58 -5.16 5.00
N LEU A 122 11.59 -4.29 4.77
CA LEU A 122 10.19 -4.56 5.11
C LEU A 122 9.65 -5.79 4.35
N LEU A 123 9.93 -5.89 3.04
CA LEU A 123 9.50 -7.05 2.25
C LEU A 123 10.09 -8.34 2.81
N ARG A 124 11.38 -8.34 3.22
CA ARG A 124 12.05 -9.47 3.89
C ARG A 124 11.42 -9.87 5.22
N LEU A 125 10.61 -9.02 5.85
CA LEU A 125 9.85 -9.34 7.07
C LEU A 125 8.43 -9.86 6.80
N GLY A 126 8.03 -9.92 5.53
CA GLY A 126 6.69 -10.32 5.10
C GLY A 126 5.72 -9.16 4.91
N ALA A 127 6.21 -7.93 4.69
CA ALA A 127 5.37 -6.79 4.35
C ALA A 127 4.66 -6.97 3.01
N THR A 128 3.51 -6.31 2.86
CA THR A 128 2.71 -6.31 1.63
C THR A 128 3.02 -5.06 0.82
N TRP A 129 3.22 -5.20 -0.50
CA TRP A 129 3.37 -4.07 -1.41
C TRP A 129 2.03 -3.72 -2.04
N TRP A 130 1.52 -2.54 -1.73
CA TRP A 130 0.26 -2.03 -2.23
C TRP A 130 0.48 -1.01 -3.35
N ASP A 131 -0.35 -1.07 -4.38
CA ASP A 131 -0.27 -0.15 -5.54
C ASP A 131 -0.43 1.30 -5.14
N SER A 132 -1.18 1.57 -4.07
CA SER A 132 -1.37 2.90 -3.51
C SER A 132 -1.80 2.85 -2.04
N GLN A 133 -1.64 3.98 -1.36
CA GLN A 133 -2.19 4.17 -0.01
C GLN A 133 -3.72 3.99 0.02
N ALA A 134 -4.43 4.42 -1.03
CA ALA A 134 -5.87 4.25 -1.14
C ALA A 134 -6.27 2.77 -1.23
N ARG A 135 -5.51 1.97 -1.99
CA ARG A 135 -5.73 0.52 -2.10
C ARG A 135 -5.53 -0.18 -0.76
N TYR A 136 -4.42 0.10 -0.07
CA TYR A 136 -4.17 -0.42 1.28
C TYR A 136 -5.32 -0.07 2.23
N THR A 137 -5.74 1.20 2.26
CA THR A 137 -6.82 1.66 3.15
C THR A 137 -8.16 0.99 2.82
N PHE A 138 -8.47 0.76 1.55
CA PHE A 138 -9.68 0.04 1.14
C PHE A 138 -9.67 -1.40 1.65
N VAL A 139 -8.58 -2.14 1.46
CA VAL A 139 -8.50 -3.54 1.94
C VAL A 139 -8.48 -3.62 3.47
N TRP A 140 -7.79 -2.69 4.15
CA TRP A 140 -7.82 -2.59 5.61
C TRP A 140 -9.23 -2.34 6.17
N LYS A 141 -10.03 -1.51 5.49
CA LYS A 141 -11.44 -1.29 5.82
C LYS A 141 -12.28 -2.56 5.67
N LEU A 142 -12.07 -3.34 4.62
CA LEU A 142 -12.75 -4.63 4.43
C LEU A 142 -12.40 -5.62 5.55
N GLU A 143 -11.13 -5.69 5.97
CA GLU A 143 -10.72 -6.49 7.14
C GLU A 143 -11.42 -6.02 8.43
N GLY A 144 -11.63 -4.72 8.56
CA GLY A 144 -12.29 -4.07 9.70
C GLY A 144 -13.82 -4.08 9.69
N ALA A 145 -14.47 -4.81 8.78
CA ALA A 145 -15.94 -4.83 8.69
C ALA A 145 -16.60 -3.49 8.32
N ASP A 146 -15.89 -2.60 7.62
CA ASP A 146 -16.40 -1.28 7.23
C ASP A 146 -17.51 -1.39 6.18
N GLU A 147 -18.75 -1.03 6.56
CA GLU A 147 -19.96 -1.16 5.73
C GLU A 147 -19.81 -0.51 4.35
N GLU A 148 -19.25 0.70 4.29
CA GLU A 148 -19.02 1.42 3.02
C GLU A 148 -18.10 0.65 2.06
N ALA A 149 -17.06 0.00 2.59
CA ALA A 149 -16.14 -0.78 1.77
C ALA A 149 -16.80 -2.06 1.24
N PHE A 150 -17.66 -2.71 2.05
CA PHE A 150 -18.45 -3.85 1.61
C PHE A 150 -19.45 -3.47 0.53
N GLU A 151 -20.20 -2.38 0.72
CA GLU A 151 -21.11 -1.88 -0.31
C GLU A 151 -20.40 -1.56 -1.63
N ALA A 152 -19.21 -0.97 -1.57
CA ALA A 152 -18.42 -0.69 -2.77
C ALA A 152 -17.98 -1.98 -3.47
N LEU A 153 -17.56 -2.99 -2.70
CA LEU A 153 -17.19 -4.31 -3.24
C LEU A 153 -18.39 -5.06 -3.83
N ASP A 154 -19.57 -4.97 -3.23
CA ASP A 154 -20.79 -5.61 -3.74
C ASP A 154 -21.27 -4.92 -5.03
N LYS A 155 -21.02 -3.61 -5.16
CA LYS A 155 -21.29 -2.85 -6.40
C LYS A 155 -20.29 -3.17 -7.51
N ASP A 156 -19.04 -3.45 -7.16
CA ASP A 156 -17.97 -3.78 -8.10
C ASP A 156 -17.03 -4.85 -7.52
N GLU A 157 -17.26 -6.11 -7.90
CA GLU A 157 -16.47 -7.25 -7.45
C GLU A 157 -15.00 -7.17 -7.90
N THR A 158 -14.68 -6.38 -8.93
CA THR A 158 -13.30 -6.21 -9.40
C THR A 158 -12.42 -5.49 -8.38
N LEU A 159 -13.04 -4.77 -7.43
CA LEU A 159 -12.36 -4.16 -6.28
C LEU A 159 -11.91 -5.20 -5.25
N GLY A 160 -12.29 -6.47 -5.39
CA GLY A 160 -11.87 -7.55 -4.49
C GLY A 160 -10.35 -7.59 -4.26
N PRO A 161 -9.88 -7.79 -3.02
CA PRO A 161 -8.47 -8.02 -2.71
C PRO A 161 -7.92 -9.21 -3.51
N THR A 162 -6.70 -9.11 -4.04
CA THR A 162 -6.05 -10.25 -4.70
C THR A 162 -5.58 -11.30 -3.70
N ARG A 163 -5.06 -12.41 -4.22
CA ARG A 163 -4.44 -13.44 -3.39
C ARG A 163 -3.30 -12.89 -2.53
N LEU A 164 -2.42 -12.11 -3.15
CA LEU A 164 -1.24 -11.53 -2.49
C LEU A 164 -1.65 -10.47 -1.46
N GLU A 165 -2.65 -9.65 -1.77
CA GLU A 165 -3.18 -8.63 -0.84
C GLU A 165 -3.88 -9.25 0.38
N ARG A 166 -4.47 -10.44 0.24
CA ARG A 166 -5.00 -11.23 1.36
C ARG A 166 -3.93 -11.97 2.14
N GLY A 167 -2.68 -11.93 1.71
CA GLY A 167 -1.56 -12.58 2.40
C GLY A 167 -1.38 -12.02 3.81
N TRP A 168 -1.39 -12.90 4.79
CA TRP A 168 -0.83 -12.67 6.12
C TRP A 168 0.49 -13.43 6.20
N VAL A 169 1.59 -12.70 6.05
CA VAL A 169 2.92 -13.29 6.00
C VAL A 169 3.72 -12.79 7.20
N LYS A 170 4.35 -13.72 7.91
CA LYS A 170 5.36 -13.41 8.91
C LYS A 170 6.62 -14.17 8.56
N VAL A 171 7.76 -13.48 8.64
CA VAL A 171 9.08 -14.08 8.42
C VAL A 171 9.94 -13.97 9.67
N ALA A 172 10.81 -14.95 9.87
CA ALA A 172 11.88 -14.91 10.85
C ALA A 172 13.20 -15.34 10.20
N TRP A 173 14.27 -14.61 10.50
CA TRP A 173 15.64 -14.87 10.01
C TRP A 173 16.49 -15.44 11.14
N PRO A 174 16.51 -16.78 11.34
CA PRO A 174 17.26 -17.40 12.42
C PRO A 174 18.77 -17.13 12.33
N SER A 175 19.44 -17.01 13.48
CA SER A 175 20.86 -16.66 13.55
C SER A 175 21.79 -17.84 13.28
N HIS A 176 21.33 -19.07 13.52
CA HIS A 176 22.17 -20.27 13.50
C HIS A 176 22.50 -20.78 12.09
N THR A 177 21.67 -20.47 11.09
CA THR A 177 21.89 -20.89 9.70
C THR A 177 21.83 -19.65 8.80
N PRO A 178 22.99 -19.11 8.37
CA PRO A 178 23.04 -17.94 7.50
C PRO A 178 22.22 -18.15 6.23
N GLY A 179 21.35 -17.19 5.91
CA GLY A 179 20.50 -17.21 4.71
C GLY A 179 19.19 -18.00 4.85
N ALA A 180 19.06 -18.85 5.86
CA ALA A 180 17.82 -19.55 6.13
C ALA A 180 16.74 -18.59 6.66
N LEU A 181 15.50 -18.93 6.40
CA LEU A 181 14.33 -18.19 6.88
C LEU A 181 13.19 -19.14 7.22
N CYS A 182 12.42 -18.77 8.24
CA CYS A 182 11.14 -19.38 8.53
C CYS A 182 10.04 -18.45 8.01
N VAL A 183 9.10 -19.00 7.24
CA VAL A 183 7.95 -18.25 6.70
C VAL A 183 6.67 -18.89 7.18
N LEU A 184 5.77 -18.07 7.71
CA LEU A 184 4.39 -18.43 8.01
C LEU A 184 3.50 -17.57 7.12
N ALA A 185 3.08 -18.14 5.99
CA ALA A 185 2.13 -17.56 5.07
C ALA A 185 0.74 -18.15 5.30
N CYS A 186 -0.25 -17.29 5.50
CA CYS A 186 -1.66 -17.65 5.64
C CYS A 186 -2.51 -16.59 4.93
N GLU A 187 -3.81 -16.80 4.86
CA GLU A 187 -4.75 -15.78 4.41
C GLU A 187 -5.38 -15.02 5.57
N LYS A 188 -5.56 -13.71 5.36
CA LYS A 188 -6.41 -12.84 6.16
C LYS A 188 -7.87 -13.21 5.91
N LEU A 189 -8.67 -13.29 6.97
CA LEU A 189 -10.10 -13.49 6.86
C LEU A 189 -10.76 -12.13 6.56
N ILE A 190 -11.30 -11.98 5.37
CA ILE A 190 -12.13 -10.82 4.99
C ILE A 190 -13.57 -11.32 4.93
N LEU A 191 -14.36 -10.99 5.97
CA LEU A 191 -15.76 -11.40 6.24
C LEU A 191 -16.39 -12.35 5.22
N GLY A 192 -16.30 -13.66 5.49
CA GLY A 192 -16.99 -14.69 4.72
C GLY A 192 -16.32 -15.13 3.41
N ARG A 193 -15.31 -14.40 2.93
CA ARG A 193 -14.47 -14.80 1.79
C ARG A 193 -13.13 -15.33 2.30
N ALA A 194 -13.13 -16.57 2.77
CA ALA A 194 -11.88 -17.33 2.80
C ALA A 194 -11.54 -17.70 1.36
N GLY A 195 -10.30 -17.45 0.91
CA GLY A 195 -9.79 -18.21 -0.23
C GLY A 195 -9.69 -19.69 0.13
N GLY A 196 -9.37 -20.55 -0.84
CA GLY A 196 -9.27 -22.00 -0.62
C GLY A 196 -8.06 -22.44 0.22
N GLU A 197 -7.51 -21.56 1.04
CA GLU A 197 -6.13 -21.61 1.51
C GLU A 197 -6.01 -21.52 3.02
N ARG A 198 -4.78 -21.66 3.51
CA ARG A 198 -4.53 -21.78 4.93
C ARG A 198 -4.92 -20.49 5.65
N LEU A 199 -5.88 -20.59 6.57
CA LEU A 199 -6.29 -19.48 7.42
C LEU A 199 -5.26 -19.18 8.52
N ARG A 200 -5.20 -17.91 8.91
CA ARG A 200 -4.40 -17.44 10.05
C ARG A 200 -4.70 -18.26 11.32
N PRO A 201 -3.68 -18.82 12.01
CA PRO A 201 -3.88 -19.57 13.25
C PRO A 201 -4.56 -18.72 14.33
N ARG A 202 -5.51 -19.31 15.09
CA ARG A 202 -6.24 -18.58 16.16
C ARG A 202 -5.34 -18.00 17.23
N ASN A 203 -4.24 -18.67 17.53
CA ASN A 203 -3.23 -18.31 18.52
C ASN A 203 -2.01 -17.59 17.91
N CYS A 204 -2.15 -16.96 16.73
CA CYS A 204 -1.06 -16.22 16.08
C CYS A 204 -0.49 -15.07 16.91
N GLY A 205 -1.23 -14.59 17.93
CA GLY A 205 -0.74 -13.61 18.90
C GLY A 205 0.48 -14.10 19.69
N LEU A 206 0.74 -15.41 19.78
CA LEU A 206 1.96 -15.93 20.39
C LEU A 206 3.25 -15.42 19.72
N ILE A 207 3.18 -15.05 18.43
CA ILE A 207 4.33 -14.51 17.68
C ILE A 207 4.79 -13.17 18.27
N SER A 208 3.88 -12.35 18.82
CA SER A 208 4.26 -11.05 19.39
C SER A 208 5.00 -11.14 20.72
N LEU A 209 5.05 -12.33 21.33
CA LEU A 209 5.82 -12.57 22.55
C LEU A 209 7.30 -12.86 22.27
N ALA A 210 7.66 -13.16 21.02
CA ALA A 210 9.04 -13.39 20.65
C ALA A 210 9.86 -12.09 20.76
N ARG A 211 11.04 -12.18 21.36
CA ARG A 211 11.99 -11.07 21.53
C ARG A 211 13.14 -11.13 20.53
N THR A 212 13.38 -12.29 19.91
CA THR A 212 14.42 -12.47 18.89
C THR A 212 13.87 -13.17 17.65
N MET A 213 14.60 -13.12 16.54
CA MET A 213 14.25 -13.88 15.34
C MET A 213 14.29 -15.39 15.55
N ASP A 214 15.17 -15.92 16.41
CA ASP A 214 15.20 -17.35 16.74
C ASP A 214 13.99 -17.79 17.56
N GLU A 215 13.58 -16.99 18.55
CA GLU A 215 12.34 -17.22 19.31
C GLU A 215 11.12 -17.17 18.37
N ARG A 216 11.08 -16.17 17.47
CA ARG A 216 10.01 -15.99 16.49
C ARG A 216 9.93 -17.18 15.52
N CYS A 217 11.07 -17.63 15.00
CA CYS A 217 11.20 -18.81 14.15
C CYS A 217 10.64 -20.06 14.85
N THR A 218 10.99 -20.26 16.12
CA THR A 218 10.50 -21.39 16.92
C THR A 218 8.97 -21.36 17.09
N VAL A 219 8.41 -20.19 17.40
CA VAL A 219 6.95 -20.03 17.54
C VAL A 219 6.26 -20.25 16.20
N MET A 220 6.80 -19.69 15.11
CA MET A 220 6.24 -19.84 13.77
C MET A 220 6.22 -21.31 13.34
N GLN A 221 7.28 -22.09 13.55
CA GLN A 221 7.29 -23.53 13.28
C GLN A 221 6.19 -24.28 14.03
N ARG A 222 5.97 -23.97 15.32
CA ARG A 222 4.87 -24.59 16.11
C ARG A 222 3.49 -24.22 15.58
N LEU A 223 3.36 -23.05 14.97
CA LEU A 223 2.16 -22.60 14.27
C LEU A 223 2.08 -23.13 12.84
N GLY A 224 3.04 -23.98 12.43
CA GLY A 224 3.18 -24.66 11.14
C GLY A 224 3.85 -23.81 10.05
N GLY A 225 4.71 -22.86 10.41
CA GLY A 225 5.59 -22.18 9.46
C GLY A 225 6.65 -23.14 8.92
N THR A 226 7.12 -22.85 7.72
CA THR A 226 8.09 -23.68 6.97
C THR A 226 9.46 -23.04 7.05
N ILE A 227 10.51 -23.84 7.27
CA ILE A 227 11.91 -23.39 7.14
C ILE A 227 12.34 -23.63 5.70
N TYR A 228 12.93 -22.60 5.11
CA TYR A 228 13.57 -22.61 3.81
C TYR A 228 15.07 -22.34 4.00
N ALA A 229 15.92 -22.97 3.18
CA ALA A 229 17.36 -22.75 3.25
C ALA A 229 17.76 -21.39 2.64
N SER A 230 16.94 -20.87 1.73
CA SER A 230 17.11 -19.54 1.14
C SER A 230 15.77 -18.93 0.71
N ILE A 231 15.75 -17.62 0.47
CA ILE A 231 14.56 -16.91 -0.02
C ILE A 231 14.10 -17.42 -1.41
N ASP A 232 15.02 -17.95 -2.21
CA ASP A 232 14.73 -18.44 -3.56
C ASP A 232 13.83 -19.68 -3.54
N GLU A 233 13.90 -20.49 -2.48
CA GLU A 233 13.06 -21.68 -2.26
C GLU A 233 11.63 -21.34 -1.83
N VAL A 234 11.33 -20.08 -1.52
CA VAL A 234 9.98 -19.66 -1.15
C VAL A 234 9.11 -19.59 -2.41
N HIS A 235 8.15 -20.51 -2.50
CA HIS A 235 7.18 -20.58 -3.59
C HIS A 235 5.78 -20.09 -3.19
N ASP A 236 5.57 -19.77 -1.91
CA ASP A 236 4.31 -19.24 -1.41
C ASP A 236 3.98 -17.88 -2.08
N PRO A 237 2.71 -17.58 -2.37
CA PRO A 237 2.29 -16.31 -2.93
C PRO A 237 2.50 -15.20 -1.88
N THR A 238 3.68 -14.58 -1.90
CA THR A 238 4.11 -13.54 -0.97
C THR A 238 4.85 -12.43 -1.71
N PHE A 239 5.02 -11.28 -1.07
CA PHE A 239 5.81 -10.18 -1.63
C PHE A 239 7.31 -10.26 -1.30
N LEU A 240 7.81 -11.40 -0.79
CA LEU A 240 9.20 -11.52 -0.33
C LEU A 240 10.23 -11.23 -1.42
N LYS A 241 9.95 -11.63 -2.67
CA LYS A 241 10.77 -11.42 -3.87
C LYS A 241 10.22 -10.32 -4.78
N ALA A 242 9.25 -9.56 -4.29
CA ALA A 242 8.57 -8.56 -5.10
C ALA A 242 9.49 -7.39 -5.45
N TRP A 243 10.58 -7.17 -4.71
CA TRP A 243 11.53 -6.13 -5.09
C TRP A 243 12.14 -6.39 -6.47
N GLU A 244 12.48 -7.62 -6.79
CA GLU A 244 13.08 -7.99 -8.07
C GLU A 244 12.03 -8.15 -9.17
N GLU A 245 10.81 -8.55 -8.81
CA GLU A 245 9.80 -9.01 -9.77
C GLU A 245 8.71 -7.95 -10.07
N ASN A 246 8.30 -7.16 -9.07
CA ASN A 246 7.16 -6.26 -9.19
C ASN A 246 7.54 -4.89 -9.78
N HIS A 247 7.03 -4.62 -10.98
CA HIS A 247 7.27 -3.35 -11.69
C HIS A 247 5.99 -2.59 -12.05
N GLN A 248 4.82 -3.22 -11.97
CA GLN A 248 3.57 -2.66 -12.47
C GLN A 248 2.49 -2.53 -11.41
N GLY A 249 2.67 -3.13 -10.23
CA GLY A 249 1.61 -3.26 -9.23
C GLY A 249 0.76 -4.50 -9.49
N GLU A 250 -0.09 -4.82 -8.51
CA GLU A 250 -0.86 -6.05 -8.45
C GLU A 250 -2.26 -5.89 -9.08
N LYS A 251 -2.92 -4.76 -8.85
CA LYS A 251 -4.27 -4.44 -9.35
C LYS A 251 -4.28 -3.26 -10.30
N GLY A 252 -3.38 -2.30 -10.09
CA GLY A 252 -3.22 -1.11 -10.90
C GLY A 252 -1.79 -0.59 -10.81
N PRO A 253 -1.49 0.54 -11.48
CA PRO A 253 -0.15 1.09 -11.51
C PRO A 253 0.33 1.49 -10.11
N LEU A 254 1.62 1.26 -9.86
CA LEU A 254 2.30 1.76 -8.66
C LEU A 254 2.24 3.30 -8.61
N VAL A 255 1.45 3.84 -7.69
CA VAL A 255 1.24 5.29 -7.55
C VAL A 255 2.40 5.92 -6.78
N LYS A 256 3.16 6.80 -7.43
CA LYS A 256 4.26 7.52 -6.76
C LYS A 256 3.71 8.53 -5.77
N SER A 257 4.22 8.46 -4.54
CA SER A 257 3.94 9.46 -3.50
C SER A 257 5.12 10.42 -3.38
N GLU A 258 4.87 11.71 -3.58
CA GLU A 258 5.89 12.74 -3.43
C GLU A 258 6.36 12.85 -1.98
N PHE A 259 7.67 13.01 -1.79
CA PHE A 259 8.22 13.32 -0.48
C PHE A 259 7.96 14.79 -0.16
N ILE A 260 7.22 15.03 0.93
CA ILE A 260 6.94 16.37 1.41
C ILE A 260 7.94 16.73 2.49
N ASN A 261 8.89 17.62 2.17
CA ASN A 261 9.89 18.08 3.14
C ASN A 261 9.23 18.94 4.24
N PRO A 262 9.29 18.53 5.52
CA PRO A 262 8.69 19.28 6.62
C PRO A 262 9.31 20.67 6.84
N SER A 263 10.58 20.88 6.46
CA SER A 263 11.24 22.18 6.60
C SER A 263 10.61 23.27 5.72
N MET A 264 9.90 22.88 4.66
CA MET A 264 9.13 23.80 3.82
C MET A 264 7.95 24.46 4.56
N TYR A 265 7.57 23.94 5.74
CA TYR A 265 6.39 24.38 6.49
C TYR A 265 6.72 25.02 7.85
N ARG A 266 7.88 25.71 7.95
CA ARG A 266 8.33 26.46 9.15
C ARG A 266 8.20 25.71 10.48
N GLY A 267 8.23 24.38 10.45
CA GLY A 267 8.11 23.54 11.64
C GLY A 267 6.68 23.39 12.20
N HIS A 268 5.66 24.01 11.61
CA HIS A 268 4.26 23.72 11.95
C HIS A 268 3.69 22.73 10.92
N PRO A 269 3.53 21.45 11.27
CA PRO A 269 3.00 20.44 10.34
C PRO A 269 1.59 20.80 9.82
N ASP A 270 0.85 21.64 10.54
CA ASP A 270 -0.46 22.16 10.11
C ASP A 270 -0.38 23.19 8.96
N ASP A 271 0.75 23.87 8.76
CA ASP A 271 0.90 24.87 7.69
C ASP A 271 0.94 24.22 6.29
N ALA A 272 1.22 22.92 6.21
CA ALA A 272 1.11 22.14 4.98
C ALA A 272 -0.34 21.98 4.48
N LEU A 273 -1.31 22.20 5.36
CA LEU A 273 -2.74 22.08 5.05
C LEU A 273 -3.32 23.39 4.51
N GLY A 274 -2.65 24.53 4.71
CA GLY A 274 -3.09 25.86 4.29
C GLY A 274 -2.94 26.16 2.80
N LYS A 275 -2.15 25.39 2.05
CA LYS A 275 -1.96 25.59 0.60
C LYS A 275 -3.17 25.20 -0.27
N PHE A 276 -4.24 24.67 0.32
CA PHE A 276 -5.52 24.43 -0.36
C PHE A 276 -6.66 25.35 0.09
N SER A 277 -6.35 26.42 0.84
CA SER A 277 -7.33 27.46 1.20
C SER A 277 -6.91 28.80 0.62
N LEU A 278 -6.92 28.92 -0.70
CA LEU A 278 -6.98 30.19 -1.41
C LEU A 278 -8.08 30.09 -2.46
N ASN A 279 -9.29 30.49 -2.07
CA ASN A 279 -10.19 31.35 -2.85
C ASN A 279 -11.44 31.71 -2.03
N SER A 280 -11.25 32.36 -0.88
CA SER A 280 -12.35 33.02 -0.16
C SER A 280 -12.08 34.49 0.15
N LYS A 281 -10.99 35.07 -0.37
CA LYS A 281 -10.67 36.50 -0.15
C LYS A 281 -11.00 37.45 -1.30
N GLU A 282 -11.58 36.99 -2.40
CA GLU A 282 -12.11 37.90 -3.44
C GLU A 282 -13.60 38.25 -3.30
N PHE A 283 -14.34 37.64 -2.36
CA PHE A 283 -15.79 37.89 -2.24
C PHE A 283 -16.19 39.00 -1.25
N LEU A 284 -15.22 39.69 -0.62
CA LEU A 284 -15.50 40.75 0.38
C LEU A 284 -14.95 42.13 0.00
N SER A 285 -14.81 42.44 -1.29
CA SER A 285 -14.56 43.83 -1.74
C SER A 285 -15.71 44.46 -2.56
N SER A 286 -16.83 43.76 -2.75
CA SER A 286 -18.00 44.31 -3.48
C SER A 286 -19.14 44.81 -2.57
N LEU A 287 -18.84 45.18 -1.32
CA LEU A 287 -19.83 45.72 -0.39
C LEU A 287 -19.19 46.86 0.44
N VAL A 288 -18.80 47.93 -0.26
CA VAL A 288 -18.83 49.32 0.21
C VAL A 288 -19.33 50.18 -0.93
#